data_AF-A0A315G632-F1
#
_entry.id   AF-A0A315G632-F1
#
_cell.length_a   1.000
_cell.length_b   1.000
_cell.length_c   1.000
_cell.angle_alpha   90.00
_cell.angle_beta   90.00
_cell.angle_gamma   90.00
#
_symmetry.space_group_name_H-M   'P 1'
#
loop_
_entity.id
_entity.type
_entity.pdbx_description
1 polymer ?
#
loop_
_entity_poly.entity_id
_entity_poly.type
_entity_poly.pdbx_seq_one_letter_code
_entity_poly.pdbx_strand_id
1 'polypeptide(L)'
;MSSIYKTIGIVGGATEALQIASEGVADFATIDRILRDHAGFKLGPFQLLDLTGLDVAHEAMTSIYQSHWSEPRYRPSAISVQRLAAGAAGQKTGKGFYDYVDGEAHIPPEPAVPTVAEIPSVWVSTRAMRRPELLQLLKDLGAKIETGASPSAQALSIVAPLGFDVTTVAIVERLDPARTVGIDMLIDDKLTQRRVLATSPATRADMRDAAHALFARDGKAVTVIRDSGGFVTQRVVANIINIACDMCQQGMCTPQELEATGGADLGHAMGPLAMGDKYGPTEILEVLFNVQTVYGDTRYRPSPWLRRRGALGLSLMHVES
;
A
#
# COMPACT_ATOMS: atom_id res chain seq x y z
N MET A 1 -11.24 -21.17 -8.02
CA MET A 1 -10.10 -20.23 -8.01
C MET A 1 -8.92 -20.89 -8.70
N SER A 2 -8.49 -20.35 -9.84
CA SER A 2 -7.32 -20.86 -10.58
C SER A 2 -6.06 -20.82 -9.71
N SER A 3 -5.14 -21.78 -9.89
CA SER A 3 -3.84 -21.83 -9.17
C SER A 3 -3.05 -20.51 -9.29
N ILE A 4 -3.21 -19.82 -10.42
CA ILE A 4 -2.56 -18.54 -10.74
C ILE A 4 -3.00 -17.44 -9.78
N TYR A 5 -4.30 -17.28 -9.55
CA TYR A 5 -4.84 -16.24 -8.69
C TYR A 5 -4.53 -16.45 -7.21
N LYS A 6 -4.55 -17.72 -6.75
CA LYS A 6 -4.05 -18.06 -5.42
C LYS A 6 -2.60 -17.63 -5.24
N THR A 7 -1.77 -17.88 -6.25
CA THR A 7 -0.36 -17.47 -6.22
C THR A 7 -0.25 -15.95 -6.13
N ILE A 8 -0.89 -15.20 -7.03
CA ILE A 8 -0.84 -13.71 -7.04
C ILE A 8 -1.32 -13.12 -5.72
N GLY A 9 -2.48 -13.54 -5.22
CA GLY A 9 -3.04 -13.02 -3.96
C GLY A 9 -2.17 -13.35 -2.75
N ILE A 10 -1.63 -14.57 -2.67
CA ILE A 10 -0.77 -15.00 -1.57
C ILE A 10 0.59 -14.28 -1.62
N VAL A 11 1.30 -14.35 -2.76
CA VAL A 11 2.70 -13.91 -2.85
C VAL A 11 2.87 -12.44 -3.20
N GLY A 12 1.84 -11.78 -3.73
CA GLY A 12 1.84 -10.33 -3.97
C GLY A 12 1.11 -9.56 -2.89
N GLY A 13 0.00 -10.10 -2.38
CA GLY A 13 -0.83 -9.45 -1.37
C GLY A 13 -0.41 -9.78 0.06
N ALA A 14 -0.64 -11.03 0.46
CA ALA A 14 -0.52 -11.44 1.86
C ALA A 14 0.93 -11.40 2.38
N THR A 15 1.90 -11.89 1.61
CA THR A 15 3.33 -11.81 1.96
C THR A 15 3.81 -10.38 2.16
N GLU A 16 3.36 -9.45 1.32
CA GLU A 16 3.75 -8.04 1.40
C GLU A 16 3.10 -7.36 2.61
N ALA A 17 1.82 -7.63 2.88
CA ALA A 17 1.16 -7.16 4.11
C ALA A 17 1.89 -7.66 5.38
N LEU A 18 2.28 -8.94 5.41
CA LEU A 18 3.07 -9.51 6.50
C LEU A 18 4.44 -8.84 6.64
N GLN A 19 5.08 -8.49 5.53
CA GLN A 19 6.36 -7.79 5.51
C GLN A 19 6.22 -6.38 6.10
N ILE A 20 5.25 -5.61 5.62
CA ILE A 20 4.90 -4.27 6.13
C ILE A 20 4.64 -4.30 7.65
N ALA A 21 3.87 -5.27 8.13
CA ALA A 21 3.59 -5.41 9.56
C ALA A 21 4.86 -5.79 10.36
N SER A 22 5.71 -6.65 9.81
CA SER A 22 6.97 -7.05 10.47
C SER A 22 7.98 -5.90 10.60
N GLU A 23 7.93 -4.94 9.68
CA GLU A 23 8.72 -3.69 9.73
C GLU A 23 8.14 -2.67 10.72
N GLY A 24 6.95 -2.93 11.28
CA GLY A 24 6.29 -2.04 12.23
C GLY A 24 5.71 -0.77 11.60
N VAL A 25 5.42 -0.79 10.30
CA VAL A 25 4.83 0.35 9.58
C VAL A 25 3.45 0.73 10.16
N ALA A 26 2.63 -0.28 10.42
CA ALA A 26 1.30 -0.17 11.03
C ALA A 26 0.88 -1.51 11.65
N ASP A 27 -0.12 -1.47 12.54
CA ASP A 27 -0.73 -2.69 13.08
C ASP A 27 -1.63 -3.41 12.06
N PHE A 28 -2.02 -4.65 12.38
CA PHE A 28 -2.81 -5.51 11.49
C PHE A 28 -4.16 -4.88 11.11
N ALA A 29 -4.89 -4.34 12.09
CA ALA A 29 -6.19 -3.71 11.87
C ALA A 29 -6.08 -2.49 10.94
N THR A 30 -5.01 -1.73 11.10
CA THR A 30 -4.73 -0.55 10.30
C THR A 30 -4.40 -0.91 8.85
N ILE A 31 -3.55 -1.93 8.63
CA ILE A 31 -3.25 -2.43 7.28
C ILE A 31 -4.49 -3.01 6.61
N ASP A 32 -5.30 -3.77 7.35
CA ASP A 32 -6.57 -4.32 6.85
C ASP A 32 -7.52 -3.20 6.38
N ARG A 33 -7.69 -2.15 7.19
CA ARG A 33 -8.48 -0.97 6.82
C ARG A 33 -7.91 -0.24 5.61
N ILE A 34 -6.60 -0.07 5.52
CA ILE A 34 -5.97 0.57 4.35
C ILE A 34 -6.27 -0.23 3.09
N LEU A 35 -6.02 -1.54 3.09
CA LEU A 35 -6.19 -2.33 1.87
C LEU A 35 -7.67 -2.48 1.49
N ARG A 36 -8.57 -2.52 2.47
CA ARG A 36 -10.01 -2.54 2.20
C ARG A 36 -10.53 -1.18 1.71
N ASP A 37 -10.27 -0.11 2.46
CA ASP A 37 -10.94 1.18 2.29
C ASP A 37 -10.19 2.13 1.35
N HIS A 38 -8.86 2.01 1.24
CA HIS A 38 -8.04 2.80 0.31
C HIS A 38 -7.76 2.04 -0.99
N ALA A 39 -7.37 0.76 -0.90
CA ALA A 39 -7.04 -0.04 -2.09
C ALA A 39 -8.23 -0.80 -2.71
N GLY A 40 -9.39 -0.85 -2.04
CA GLY A 40 -10.63 -1.41 -2.60
C GLY A 40 -10.74 -2.94 -2.54
N PHE A 41 -9.91 -3.63 -1.75
CA PHE A 41 -10.08 -5.07 -1.51
C PHE A 41 -11.34 -5.33 -0.68
N LYS A 42 -12.01 -6.47 -0.89
CA LYS A 42 -13.23 -6.84 -0.13
C LYS A 42 -12.94 -7.10 1.35
N LEU A 43 -11.76 -7.64 1.64
CA LEU A 43 -11.33 -8.04 2.98
C LEU A 43 -9.86 -7.66 3.17
N GLY A 44 -9.51 -7.26 4.39
CA GLY A 44 -8.12 -7.05 4.75
C GLY A 44 -7.31 -8.37 4.74
N PRO A 45 -6.00 -8.34 4.44
CA PRO A 45 -5.18 -9.54 4.35
C PRO A 45 -5.08 -10.31 5.66
N PHE A 46 -5.04 -9.67 6.83
CA PHE A 46 -4.89 -10.37 8.10
C PHE A 46 -6.17 -11.07 8.51
N GLN A 47 -7.32 -10.43 8.31
CA GLN A 47 -8.61 -11.09 8.46
C GLN A 47 -8.75 -12.26 7.47
N LEU A 48 -8.32 -12.09 6.22
CA LEU A 48 -8.33 -13.18 5.23
C LEU A 48 -7.44 -14.36 5.64
N LEU A 49 -6.24 -14.08 6.15
CA LEU A 49 -5.31 -15.11 6.64
C LEU A 49 -5.88 -15.88 7.83
N ASP A 50 -6.55 -15.20 8.76
CA ASP A 50 -7.18 -15.85 9.90
C ASP A 50 -8.37 -16.73 9.50
N LEU A 51 -9.19 -16.30 8.54
CA LEU A 51 -10.30 -17.09 8.01
C LEU A 51 -9.80 -18.31 7.23
N THR A 52 -8.71 -18.15 6.48
CA THR A 52 -8.09 -19.24 5.71
C THR A 52 -7.38 -20.25 6.62
N GLY A 53 -6.84 -19.78 7.74
CA GLY A 53 -5.88 -20.51 8.57
C GLY A 53 -4.45 -20.13 8.17
N LEU A 54 -3.72 -19.54 9.11
CA LEU A 54 -2.36 -19.07 8.89
C LEU A 54 -1.38 -20.22 8.59
N ASP A 55 -1.65 -21.42 9.11
CA ASP A 55 -0.85 -22.62 8.86
C ASP A 55 -0.94 -23.05 7.39
N VAL A 56 -2.17 -23.11 6.86
CA VAL A 56 -2.42 -23.43 5.45
C VAL A 56 -1.83 -22.36 4.54
N ALA A 57 -2.02 -21.09 4.89
CA ALA A 57 -1.46 -19.98 4.11
C ALA A 57 0.08 -19.97 4.12
N HIS A 58 0.69 -20.21 5.29
CA HIS A 58 2.15 -20.26 5.43
C HIS A 58 2.77 -21.43 4.67
N GLU A 59 2.14 -22.61 4.72
CA GLU A 59 2.57 -23.77 3.93
C GLU A 59 2.50 -23.47 2.44
N ALA A 60 1.40 -22.85 1.96
CA ALA A 60 1.28 -22.45 0.57
C ALA A 60 2.36 -21.44 0.14
N MET A 61 2.62 -20.40 0.96
CA MET A 61 3.69 -19.42 0.72
C MET A 61 5.06 -20.11 0.62
N THR A 62 5.36 -21.02 1.55
CA THR A 62 6.63 -21.73 1.61
C THR A 62 6.79 -22.70 0.44
N SER A 63 5.73 -23.42 0.07
CA SER A 63 5.72 -24.30 -1.10
C SER A 63 6.00 -23.54 -2.39
N ILE A 64 5.36 -22.37 -2.60
CA ILE A 64 5.58 -21.54 -3.78
C ILE A 64 7.03 -21.02 -3.80
N TYR A 65 7.55 -20.58 -2.65
CA TYR A 65 8.92 -20.09 -2.56
C TYR A 65 9.95 -21.18 -2.90
N GLN A 66 9.78 -22.39 -2.37
CA GLN A 66 10.68 -23.52 -2.62
C GLN A 66 10.59 -24.02 -4.06
N SER A 67 9.38 -24.10 -4.64
CA SER A 67 9.19 -24.57 -6.02
C SER A 67 9.76 -23.61 -7.07
N HIS A 68 10.03 -22.36 -6.69
CA HIS A 68 10.64 -21.34 -7.54
C HIS A 68 12.09 -21.04 -7.12
N TRP A 69 12.81 -22.04 -6.60
CA TRP A 69 14.23 -21.95 -6.28
C TRP A 69 14.59 -20.78 -5.36
N SER A 70 13.76 -20.51 -4.35
CA SER A 70 13.99 -19.44 -3.38
C SER A 70 14.02 -18.04 -3.99
N GLU A 71 13.28 -17.85 -5.08
CA GLU A 71 13.10 -16.59 -5.78
C GLU A 71 12.68 -15.45 -4.79
N PRO A 72 13.50 -14.40 -4.63
CA PRO A 72 13.29 -13.33 -3.65
C PRO A 72 11.89 -12.72 -3.58
N ARG A 73 11.18 -12.56 -4.70
CA ARG A 73 9.84 -11.94 -4.70
C ARG A 73 8.79 -12.78 -3.94
N TYR A 74 8.99 -14.09 -3.87
CA TYR A 74 8.08 -15.04 -3.21
C TYR A 74 8.46 -15.32 -1.75
N ARG A 75 9.49 -14.64 -1.21
CA ARG A 75 10.04 -14.90 0.14
C ARG A 75 8.94 -14.75 1.22
N PRO A 76 8.63 -15.79 2.01
CA PRO A 76 7.67 -15.69 3.11
C PRO A 76 8.17 -14.73 4.21
N SER A 77 7.24 -14.19 5.01
CA SER A 77 7.60 -13.35 6.17
C SER A 77 7.70 -14.16 7.45
N ALA A 78 8.73 -13.90 8.25
CA ALA A 78 9.01 -14.59 9.50
C ALA A 78 7.90 -14.43 10.56
N ILE A 79 7.10 -13.36 10.50
CA ILE A 79 6.01 -13.11 11.45
C ILE A 79 4.97 -14.23 11.43
N SER A 80 4.75 -14.87 10.27
CA SER A 80 3.82 -16.00 10.16
C SER A 80 4.27 -17.20 10.99
N VAL A 81 5.57 -17.54 10.94
CA VAL A 81 6.17 -18.62 11.75
C VAL A 81 6.06 -18.33 13.24
N GLN A 82 6.38 -17.10 13.64
CA GLN A 82 6.31 -16.67 15.05
C GLN A 82 4.89 -16.79 15.62
N ARG A 83 3.88 -16.38 14.84
CA ARG A 83 2.48 -16.49 15.27
C ARG A 83 2.01 -17.95 15.34
N LEU A 84 2.40 -18.79 14.40
CA LEU A 84 2.10 -20.23 14.44
C LEU A 84 2.73 -20.91 15.64
N ALA A 85 3.98 -20.59 15.96
CA ALA A 85 4.65 -21.09 17.16
C ALA A 85 3.94 -20.68 18.47
N ALA A 86 3.25 -19.53 18.46
CA ALA A 86 2.42 -19.07 19.56
C ALA A 86 0.99 -19.64 19.57
N GLY A 87 0.67 -20.60 18.69
CA GLY A 87 -0.66 -21.20 18.57
C GLY A 87 -1.72 -20.28 17.93
N ALA A 88 -1.31 -19.16 17.35
CA ALA A 88 -2.21 -18.18 16.73
C ALA A 88 -2.44 -18.52 15.24
N ALA A 89 -3.19 -19.59 14.97
CA ALA A 89 -3.40 -20.12 13.63
C ALA A 89 -4.63 -19.55 12.89
N GLY A 90 -5.44 -18.70 13.54
CA GLY A 90 -6.60 -18.05 12.92
C GLY A 90 -7.90 -18.29 13.68
N GLN A 91 -9.03 -18.08 12.98
CA GLN A 91 -10.38 -18.21 13.55
C GLN A 91 -10.62 -19.62 14.12
N LYS A 92 -10.12 -20.66 13.44
CA LYS A 92 -10.30 -22.07 13.84
C LYS A 92 -9.70 -22.44 15.20
N THR A 93 -8.72 -21.65 15.68
CA THR A 93 -8.09 -21.82 17.00
C THR A 93 -8.55 -20.77 18.01
N GLY A 94 -9.56 -19.95 17.67
CA GLY A 94 -10.02 -18.83 18.49
C GLY A 94 -9.03 -17.65 18.58
N LYS A 95 -7.87 -17.75 17.90
CA LYS A 95 -6.79 -16.77 17.96
C LYS A 95 -5.93 -16.83 16.70
N GLY A 96 -5.74 -15.69 16.06
CA GLY A 96 -4.94 -15.48 14.87
C GLY A 96 -4.19 -14.16 14.94
N PHE A 97 -4.27 -13.32 13.92
CA PHE A 97 -3.93 -11.90 14.00
C PHE A 97 -4.90 -11.14 14.92
N TYR A 98 -6.15 -11.60 14.99
CA TYR A 98 -7.17 -11.14 15.93
C TYR A 98 -7.53 -12.23 16.94
N ASP A 99 -8.09 -11.82 18.08
CA ASP A 99 -8.80 -12.74 18.98
C ASP A 99 -10.23 -12.94 18.45
N TYR A 100 -10.75 -14.17 18.55
CA TYR A 100 -12.08 -14.52 18.06
C TYR A 100 -13.00 -14.91 19.21
N VAL A 101 -14.12 -14.20 19.35
CA VAL A 101 -15.17 -14.47 20.34
C VAL A 101 -16.45 -14.82 19.58
N ASP A 102 -17.03 -15.99 19.87
CA ASP A 102 -18.21 -16.51 19.16
C ASP A 102 -18.07 -16.55 17.62
N GLY A 103 -16.84 -16.73 17.14
CA GLY A 103 -16.52 -16.75 15.71
C GLY A 103 -16.33 -15.37 15.07
N GLU A 104 -16.52 -14.27 15.81
CA GLU A 104 -16.28 -12.91 15.30
C GLU A 104 -14.90 -12.39 15.68
N ALA A 105 -14.23 -11.72 14.75
CA ALA A 105 -12.93 -11.11 14.99
C ALA A 105 -13.10 -9.87 15.87
N HIS A 106 -12.43 -9.83 17.01
CA HIS A 106 -12.36 -8.64 17.85
C HIS A 106 -11.31 -7.68 17.28
N ILE A 107 -11.75 -6.79 16.37
CA ILE A 107 -10.90 -5.79 15.74
C ILE A 107 -10.79 -4.57 16.66
N PRO A 108 -9.58 -4.11 17.02
CA PRO A 108 -9.38 -2.90 17.83
C PRO A 108 -10.07 -1.69 17.20
N PRO A 109 -10.66 -0.76 17.97
CA PRO A 109 -11.31 0.43 17.41
C PRO A 109 -10.32 1.34 16.68
N GLU A 110 -10.82 2.16 15.77
CA GLU A 110 -10.00 3.15 15.06
C GLU A 110 -9.63 4.33 15.98
N PRO A 111 -8.41 4.88 15.89
CA PRO A 111 -8.05 6.08 16.62
C PRO A 111 -8.97 7.26 16.24
N ALA A 112 -9.38 8.05 17.23
CA ALA A 112 -10.18 9.23 16.98
C ALA A 112 -9.37 10.32 16.25
N VAL A 113 -10.07 11.14 15.47
CA VAL A 113 -9.47 12.32 14.80
C VAL A 113 -8.96 13.29 15.88
N PRO A 114 -7.69 13.73 15.82
CA PRO A 114 -7.15 14.68 16.79
C PRO A 114 -7.90 16.01 16.78
N THR A 115 -8.15 16.57 17.96
CA THR A 115 -8.66 17.94 18.09
C THR A 115 -7.48 18.90 18.12
N VAL A 116 -7.41 19.82 17.16
CA VAL A 116 -6.34 20.82 17.04
C VAL A 116 -6.92 22.23 17.09
N ALA A 117 -6.22 23.15 17.76
CA ALA A 117 -6.67 24.53 17.93
C ALA A 117 -6.60 25.34 16.63
N GLU A 118 -5.51 25.14 15.87
CA GLU A 118 -5.28 25.81 14.60
C GLU A 118 -4.57 24.84 13.65
N ILE A 119 -4.94 24.87 12.37
CA ILE A 119 -4.22 24.16 11.31
C ILE A 119 -3.32 25.19 10.62
N PRO A 120 -1.99 24.98 10.58
CA PRO A 120 -1.09 25.90 9.90
C PRO A 120 -1.40 26.00 8.40
N SER A 121 -0.82 27.00 7.74
CA SER A 121 -0.86 27.04 6.28
C SER A 121 -0.21 25.78 5.69
N VAL A 122 -0.67 25.37 4.53
CA VAL A 122 -0.24 24.13 3.88
C VAL A 122 0.51 24.45 2.62
N TRP A 123 1.69 23.86 2.45
CA TRP A 123 2.43 23.91 1.20
C TRP A 123 2.50 22.50 0.60
N VAL A 124 2.32 22.39 -0.72
CA VAL A 124 2.35 21.11 -1.42
C VAL A 124 3.57 21.05 -2.32
N SER A 125 4.37 19.99 -2.15
CA SER A 125 5.51 19.71 -3.01
C SER A 125 5.17 19.84 -4.49
N THR A 126 6.08 20.43 -5.25
CA THR A 126 5.97 20.54 -6.71
C THR A 126 6.08 19.19 -7.41
N ARG A 127 6.62 18.18 -6.72
CA ARG A 127 6.77 16.79 -7.20
C ARG A 127 5.71 15.84 -6.64
N ALA A 128 4.74 16.35 -5.89
CA ALA A 128 3.66 15.53 -5.34
C ALA A 128 2.88 14.81 -6.45
N MET A 129 2.67 13.50 -6.29
CA MET A 129 1.80 12.75 -7.18
C MET A 129 0.37 13.31 -7.15
N ARG A 130 -0.26 13.43 -8.33
CA ARG A 130 -1.61 14.02 -8.50
C ARG A 130 -1.72 15.40 -7.81
N ARG A 131 -0.68 16.23 -7.95
CA ARG A 131 -0.61 17.56 -7.32
C ARG A 131 -1.84 18.43 -7.60
N PRO A 132 -2.39 18.53 -8.83
CA PRO A 132 -3.61 19.30 -9.08
C PRO A 132 -4.80 18.82 -8.25
N GLU A 133 -5.01 17.50 -8.17
CA GLU A 133 -6.08 16.87 -7.41
C GLU A 133 -5.87 17.06 -5.90
N LEU A 134 -4.63 16.96 -5.42
CA LEU A 134 -4.27 17.20 -4.02
C LEU A 134 -4.50 18.66 -3.62
N LEU A 135 -4.16 19.63 -4.48
CA LEU A 135 -4.45 21.05 -4.26
C LEU A 135 -5.95 21.32 -4.23
N GLN A 136 -6.71 20.69 -5.13
CA GLN A 136 -8.16 20.79 -5.15
C GLN A 136 -8.78 20.19 -3.87
N LEU A 137 -8.32 19.02 -3.45
CA LEU A 137 -8.72 18.39 -2.18
C LEU A 137 -8.46 19.32 -0.99
N LEU A 138 -7.25 19.87 -0.88
CA LEU A 138 -6.91 20.79 0.21
C LEU A 138 -7.80 22.05 0.20
N LYS A 139 -8.16 22.55 -0.98
CA LYS A 139 -9.09 23.68 -1.13
C LYS A 139 -10.49 23.30 -0.65
N ASP A 140 -10.98 22.13 -1.03
CA ASP A 140 -12.30 21.62 -0.62
C ASP A 140 -12.38 21.38 0.89
N LEU A 141 -11.26 20.98 1.51
CA LEU A 141 -11.08 20.85 2.96
C LEU A 141 -10.89 22.20 3.68
N GLY A 142 -10.87 23.33 2.96
CA GLY A 142 -10.70 24.67 3.54
C GLY A 142 -9.29 24.92 4.10
N ALA A 143 -8.24 24.34 3.51
CA ALA A 143 -6.86 24.60 3.88
C ALA A 143 -6.42 26.01 3.42
N LYS A 144 -5.56 26.67 4.21
CA LYS A 144 -4.84 27.88 3.78
C LYS A 144 -3.60 27.48 2.98
N ILE A 145 -3.74 27.35 1.66
CA ILE A 145 -2.68 26.87 0.79
C ILE A 145 -1.67 27.99 0.48
N GLU A 146 -0.38 27.72 0.66
CA GLU A 146 0.71 28.59 0.23
C GLU A 146 1.05 28.38 -1.24
N THR A 147 1.37 29.48 -1.94
CA THR A 147 1.74 29.48 -3.37
C THR A 147 3.22 29.76 -3.61
N GLY A 148 4.01 29.90 -2.55
CA GLY A 148 5.46 30.11 -2.64
C GLY A 148 6.18 28.93 -3.27
N ALA A 149 7.38 29.19 -3.82
CA ALA A 149 8.22 28.15 -4.40
C ALA A 149 8.74 27.14 -3.35
N SER A 150 8.75 27.54 -2.08
CA SER A 150 9.10 26.75 -0.91
C SER A 150 8.12 27.04 0.24
N PRO A 151 7.97 26.13 1.22
CA PRO A 151 7.12 26.36 2.39
C PRO A 151 7.67 27.48 3.27
N SER A 152 6.78 28.24 3.90
CA SER A 152 7.16 29.16 4.99
C SER A 152 7.71 28.41 6.21
N ALA A 153 8.28 29.15 7.17
CA ALA A 153 8.84 28.59 8.41
C ALA A 153 7.80 27.92 9.33
N GLN A 154 6.49 28.14 9.10
CA GLN A 154 5.41 27.55 9.91
C GLN A 154 4.49 26.60 9.14
N ALA A 155 4.55 26.59 7.80
CA ALA A 155 3.72 25.73 6.97
C ALA A 155 3.84 24.23 7.31
N LEU A 156 2.73 23.50 7.21
CA LEU A 156 2.74 22.05 7.07
C LEU A 156 3.08 21.70 5.62
N SER A 157 4.17 20.97 5.43
CA SER A 157 4.60 20.50 4.11
C SER A 157 3.95 19.17 3.79
N ILE A 158 3.19 19.11 2.69
CA ILE A 158 2.58 17.87 2.20
C ILE A 158 3.36 17.39 0.97
N VAL A 159 3.82 16.15 1.06
CA VAL A 159 4.45 15.41 -0.05
C VAL A 159 3.57 14.22 -0.43
N ALA A 160 3.61 13.79 -1.69
CA ALA A 160 2.90 12.61 -2.15
C ALA A 160 3.82 11.73 -2.99
N PRO A 161 4.75 10.98 -2.36
CA PRO A 161 5.73 10.18 -3.09
C PRO A 161 5.12 8.94 -3.74
N LEU A 162 5.71 8.54 -4.87
CA LEU A 162 5.59 7.19 -5.42
C LEU A 162 6.80 6.36 -5.00
N GLY A 163 6.59 5.33 -4.19
CA GLY A 163 7.59 4.36 -3.76
C GLY A 163 8.67 4.84 -2.78
N PHE A 164 8.94 6.15 -2.70
CA PHE A 164 9.80 6.72 -1.66
C PHE A 164 9.07 6.89 -0.32
N ASP A 165 9.84 6.88 0.76
CA ASP A 165 9.39 7.27 2.09
C ASP A 165 9.44 8.80 2.28
N VAL A 166 8.82 9.30 3.36
CA VAL A 166 8.70 10.74 3.65
C VAL A 166 10.07 11.33 4.00
N THR A 167 10.91 10.58 4.72
CA THR A 167 12.28 11.01 5.06
C THR A 167 13.09 11.31 3.81
N THR A 168 13.10 10.38 2.84
CA THR A 168 13.84 10.51 1.58
C THR A 168 13.39 11.75 0.82
N VAL A 169 12.08 11.96 0.67
CA VAL A 169 11.56 13.14 -0.04
C VAL A 169 11.88 14.45 0.70
N ALA A 170 11.73 14.48 2.04
CA ALA A 170 12.04 15.67 2.81
C ALA A 170 13.50 16.12 2.63
N ILE A 171 14.45 15.17 2.60
CA ILE A 171 15.86 15.47 2.38
C ILE A 171 16.14 15.91 0.93
N VAL A 172 15.62 15.18 -0.07
CA VAL A 172 15.86 15.48 -1.49
C VAL A 172 15.29 16.85 -1.88
N GLU A 173 14.11 17.20 -1.35
CA GLU A 173 13.46 18.49 -1.61
C GLU A 173 13.89 19.60 -0.64
N ARG A 174 14.79 19.31 0.31
CA ARG A 174 15.29 20.25 1.32
C ARG A 174 14.17 20.87 2.17
N LEU A 175 13.18 20.07 2.51
CA LEU A 175 12.08 20.43 3.40
C LEU A 175 12.49 20.22 4.86
N ASP A 176 11.80 20.90 5.77
CA ASP A 176 11.93 20.64 7.20
C ASP A 176 11.20 19.34 7.55
N PRO A 177 11.90 18.25 7.92
CA PRO A 177 11.27 16.96 8.17
C PRO A 177 10.36 16.99 9.40
N ALA A 178 10.57 17.93 10.33
CA ALA A 178 9.73 18.09 11.51
C ALA A 178 8.30 18.55 11.19
N ARG A 179 8.10 19.15 10.01
CA ARG A 179 6.81 19.68 9.53
C ARG A 179 6.36 19.04 8.22
N THR A 180 6.95 17.90 7.84
CA THR A 180 6.64 17.22 6.59
C THR A 180 5.82 15.96 6.86
N VAL A 181 4.72 15.79 6.13
CA VAL A 181 3.81 14.63 6.17
C VAL A 181 3.58 14.15 4.74
N GLY A 182 3.65 12.84 4.54
CA GLY A 182 3.30 12.20 3.27
C GLY A 182 1.82 11.87 3.18
N ILE A 183 1.25 11.90 1.97
CA ILE A 183 -0.07 11.36 1.65
C ILE A 183 0.04 10.39 0.46
N ASP A 184 -0.59 9.23 0.56
CA ASP A 184 -0.65 8.27 -0.55
C ASP A 184 -1.67 8.75 -1.60
N MET A 185 -1.18 9.06 -2.80
CA MET A 185 -1.98 9.54 -3.94
C MET A 185 -1.80 8.65 -5.18
N LEU A 186 -1.40 7.38 -5.01
CA LEU A 186 -1.39 6.42 -6.12
C LEU A 186 -2.79 6.32 -6.75
N ILE A 187 -3.79 6.16 -5.90
CA ILE A 187 -5.20 6.13 -6.26
C ILE A 187 -5.78 7.53 -6.04
N ASP A 188 -6.60 8.00 -6.98
CA ASP A 188 -7.34 9.27 -6.83
C ASP A 188 -8.22 9.20 -5.57
N ASP A 189 -8.15 10.21 -4.70
CA ASP A 189 -8.94 10.32 -3.47
C ASP A 189 -10.44 10.09 -3.71
N LYS A 190 -10.98 10.49 -4.87
CA LYS A 190 -12.40 10.30 -5.20
C LYS A 190 -12.80 8.83 -5.32
N LEU A 191 -11.84 7.94 -5.54
CA LEU A 191 -12.06 6.51 -5.69
C LEU A 191 -11.83 5.74 -4.39
N THR A 192 -11.41 6.42 -3.31
CA THR A 192 -11.06 5.79 -2.03
C THR A 192 -12.01 6.22 -0.92
N GLN A 193 -12.21 5.33 0.06
CA GLN A 193 -13.01 5.59 1.26
C GLN A 193 -12.15 5.98 2.47
N ARG A 194 -10.82 5.97 2.32
CA ARG A 194 -9.84 6.28 3.37
C ARG A 194 -8.64 7.00 2.78
N ARG A 195 -8.07 7.97 3.50
CA ARG A 195 -6.79 8.61 3.19
C ARG A 195 -5.68 8.01 4.05
N VAL A 196 -4.49 7.86 3.47
CA VAL A 196 -3.33 7.32 4.19
C VAL A 196 -2.24 8.38 4.25
N LEU A 197 -1.92 8.80 5.47
CA LEU A 197 -0.82 9.72 5.77
C LEU A 197 0.37 8.94 6.32
N ALA A 198 1.58 9.43 6.06
CA ALA A 198 2.82 8.89 6.64
C ALA A 198 3.64 9.99 7.30
N THR A 199 4.30 9.65 8.40
CA THR A 199 5.23 10.54 9.11
C THR A 199 6.67 10.05 8.96
N SER A 200 7.63 10.97 9.01
CA SER A 200 9.04 10.63 9.22
C SER A 200 9.36 10.46 10.72
N PRO A 201 10.52 9.89 11.10
CA PRO A 201 10.97 9.86 12.49
C PRO A 201 11.10 11.25 13.15
N ALA A 202 11.24 12.32 12.36
CA ALA A 202 11.37 13.68 12.85
C ALA A 202 10.04 14.44 12.93
N THR A 203 8.98 13.96 12.25
CA THR A 203 7.70 14.66 12.15
C THR A 203 7.11 14.88 13.55
N ARG A 204 6.86 16.14 13.91
CA ARG A 204 6.30 16.47 15.23
C ARG A 204 4.85 16.01 15.35
N ALA A 205 4.45 15.69 16.58
CA ALA A 205 3.10 15.25 16.90
C ALA A 205 2.03 16.28 16.51
N ASP A 206 2.27 17.58 16.75
CA ASP A 206 1.29 18.62 16.41
C ASP A 206 1.13 18.82 14.90
N MET A 207 2.18 18.64 14.10
CA MET A 207 2.10 18.67 12.64
C MET A 207 1.39 17.45 12.07
N ARG A 208 1.67 16.26 12.64
CA ARG A 208 0.94 15.02 12.33
C ARG A 208 -0.54 15.18 12.64
N ASP A 209 -0.87 15.70 13.82
CA ASP A 209 -2.25 15.84 14.29
C ASP A 209 -3.00 16.90 13.49
N ALA A 210 -2.33 18.01 13.11
CA ALA A 210 -2.89 19.00 12.20
C ALA A 210 -3.16 18.43 10.81
N ALA A 211 -2.26 17.61 10.26
CA ALA A 211 -2.47 16.92 8.99
C ALA A 211 -3.66 15.95 9.06
N HIS A 212 -3.71 15.11 10.09
CA HIS A 212 -4.82 14.18 10.31
C HIS A 212 -6.15 14.96 10.42
N ALA A 213 -6.23 15.95 11.30
CA ALA A 213 -7.43 16.76 11.49
C ALA A 213 -7.87 17.45 10.18
N LEU A 214 -6.92 17.98 9.40
CA LEU A 214 -7.21 18.61 8.11
C LEU A 214 -7.83 17.62 7.11
N PHE A 215 -7.16 16.49 6.91
CA PHE A 215 -7.60 15.47 5.95
C PHE A 215 -8.83 14.68 6.41
N ALA A 216 -9.31 14.89 7.63
CA ALA A 216 -10.54 14.28 8.14
C ALA A 216 -11.75 15.26 8.15
N ARG A 217 -11.59 16.52 7.73
CA ARG A 217 -12.63 17.57 7.85
C ARG A 217 -13.94 17.26 7.13
N ASP A 218 -13.89 16.50 6.05
CA ASP A 218 -15.07 16.06 5.28
C ASP A 218 -15.66 14.74 5.79
N GLY A 219 -15.15 14.19 6.89
CA GLY A 219 -15.60 12.94 7.49
C GLY A 219 -15.03 11.68 6.83
N LYS A 220 -14.19 11.79 5.80
CA LYS A 220 -13.48 10.61 5.24
C LYS A 220 -12.47 10.09 6.26
N ALA A 221 -12.40 8.77 6.41
CA ALA A 221 -11.49 8.15 7.36
C ALA A 221 -10.02 8.44 7.01
N VAL A 222 -9.17 8.63 8.01
CA VAL A 222 -7.74 8.93 7.83
C VAL A 222 -6.92 7.98 8.69
N THR A 223 -5.95 7.32 8.07
CA THR A 223 -4.92 6.57 8.79
C THR A 223 -3.61 7.34 8.77
N VAL A 224 -2.89 7.35 9.90
CA VAL A 224 -1.50 7.76 9.95
C VAL A 224 -0.62 6.53 10.19
N ILE A 225 0.30 6.24 9.27
CA ILE A 225 1.30 5.16 9.39
C ILE A 225 2.68 5.74 9.70
N ARG A 226 3.59 4.87 10.16
CA ARG A 226 5.01 5.21 10.26
C ARG A 226 5.63 5.34 8.86
N ASP A 227 6.85 5.87 8.82
CA ASP A 227 7.56 6.06 7.57
C ASP A 227 7.76 4.72 6.84
N SER A 228 7.46 4.70 5.54
CA SER A 228 7.54 3.50 4.70
C SER A 228 7.71 3.90 3.25
N GLY A 229 8.72 3.33 2.59
CA GLY A 229 8.85 3.42 1.14
C GLY A 229 7.65 2.75 0.47
N GLY A 230 6.82 3.54 -0.23
CA GLY A 230 5.64 3.04 -0.95
C GLY A 230 4.40 2.80 -0.09
N PHE A 231 4.30 3.43 1.10
CA PHE A 231 3.15 3.31 1.99
C PHE A 231 2.74 1.83 2.21
N VAL A 232 1.45 1.55 2.42
CA VAL A 232 0.91 0.18 2.46
C VAL A 232 0.29 -0.17 1.11
N THR A 233 -0.55 0.70 0.56
CA THR A 233 -1.26 0.45 -0.68
C THR A 233 -0.32 0.30 -1.86
N GLN A 234 0.64 1.21 -2.04
CA GLN A 234 1.53 1.14 -3.22
C GLN A 234 2.36 -0.14 -3.22
N ARG A 235 2.96 -0.51 -2.08
CA ARG A 235 3.73 -1.77 -1.93
C ARG A 235 2.90 -3.00 -2.31
N VAL A 236 1.70 -3.13 -1.75
CA VAL A 236 0.84 -4.32 -1.98
C VAL A 236 0.32 -4.36 -3.41
N VAL A 237 -0.26 -3.26 -3.88
CA VAL A 237 -0.84 -3.16 -5.23
C VAL A 237 0.24 -3.38 -6.28
N ALA A 238 1.39 -2.71 -6.16
CA ALA A 238 2.45 -2.84 -7.14
C ALA A 238 3.05 -4.26 -7.17
N ASN A 239 3.19 -4.94 -6.02
CA ASN A 239 3.65 -6.34 -6.01
C ASN A 239 2.64 -7.29 -6.68
N ILE A 240 1.34 -7.15 -6.39
CA ILE A 240 0.27 -7.91 -7.06
C ILE A 240 0.36 -7.76 -8.59
N ILE A 241 0.46 -6.52 -9.06
CA ILE A 241 0.58 -6.19 -10.49
C ILE A 241 1.86 -6.77 -11.07
N ASN A 242 2.98 -6.62 -10.38
CA ASN A 242 4.28 -7.07 -10.86
C ASN A 242 4.36 -8.58 -11.03
N ILE A 243 3.78 -9.34 -10.08
CA ILE A 243 3.71 -10.80 -10.18
C ILE A 243 2.80 -11.22 -11.34
N ALA A 244 1.65 -10.56 -11.51
CA ALA A 244 0.79 -10.78 -12.68
C ALA A 244 1.53 -10.55 -14.01
N CYS A 245 2.24 -9.44 -14.13
CA CYS A 245 3.09 -9.15 -15.30
C CYS A 245 4.16 -10.22 -15.52
N ASP A 246 4.78 -10.72 -14.45
CA ASP A 246 5.79 -11.76 -14.55
C ASP A 246 5.23 -13.12 -14.97
N MET A 247 4.04 -13.49 -14.51
CA MET A 247 3.37 -14.71 -14.96
C MET A 247 3.04 -14.67 -16.46
N CYS A 248 2.60 -13.50 -16.96
CA CYS A 248 2.45 -13.29 -18.41
C CYS A 248 3.80 -13.36 -19.14
N GLN A 249 4.85 -12.75 -18.59
CA GLN A 249 6.21 -12.80 -19.16
C GLN A 249 6.75 -14.22 -19.32
N GLN A 250 6.43 -15.10 -18.37
CA GLN A 250 6.86 -16.49 -18.37
C GLN A 250 5.95 -17.42 -19.20
N GLY A 251 4.88 -16.87 -19.82
CA GLY A 251 3.94 -17.65 -20.61
C GLY A 251 3.05 -18.59 -19.80
N MET A 252 2.90 -18.34 -18.49
CA MET A 252 2.00 -19.14 -17.64
C MET A 252 0.52 -18.88 -17.96
N CYS A 253 0.21 -17.69 -18.45
CA CYS A 253 -1.10 -17.29 -18.94
C CYS A 253 -0.98 -16.10 -19.89
N THR A 254 -1.94 -15.96 -20.81
CA THR A 254 -2.13 -14.71 -21.57
C THR A 254 -2.75 -13.62 -20.69
N PRO A 255 -2.60 -12.33 -21.03
CA PRO A 255 -3.29 -11.25 -20.31
C PRO A 255 -4.81 -11.43 -20.26
N GLN A 256 -5.42 -11.92 -21.34
CA GLN A 256 -6.87 -12.14 -21.44
C GLN A 256 -7.33 -13.27 -20.51
N GLU A 257 -6.61 -14.39 -20.47
CA GLU A 257 -6.89 -15.49 -19.53
C GLU A 257 -6.72 -15.04 -18.08
N LEU A 258 -5.67 -14.24 -17.83
CA LEU A 258 -5.42 -13.70 -16.52
C LEU A 258 -6.59 -12.83 -16.07
N GLU A 259 -7.08 -11.90 -16.88
CA GLU A 259 -8.16 -10.97 -16.52
C GLU A 259 -9.59 -11.56 -16.57
N ALA A 260 -9.75 -12.82 -16.99
CA ALA A 260 -11.08 -13.41 -17.25
C ALA A 260 -12.06 -13.39 -16.07
N THR A 261 -11.57 -13.34 -14.82
CA THR A 261 -12.42 -13.26 -13.60
C THR A 261 -12.67 -11.83 -13.11
N GLY A 262 -12.12 -10.81 -13.78
CA GLY A 262 -12.25 -9.41 -13.38
C GLY A 262 -11.71 -9.09 -11.98
N GLY A 263 -10.80 -9.92 -11.44
CA GLY A 263 -10.24 -9.75 -10.09
C GLY A 263 -11.08 -10.34 -8.95
N ALA A 264 -12.20 -11.00 -9.26
CA ALA A 264 -13.04 -11.63 -8.24
C ALA A 264 -12.24 -12.64 -7.38
N ASP A 265 -11.32 -13.37 -8.02
CA ASP A 265 -10.44 -14.33 -7.35
C ASP A 265 -9.36 -13.66 -6.47
N LEU A 266 -9.06 -12.36 -6.66
CA LEU A 266 -8.21 -11.55 -5.76
C LEU A 266 -9.03 -10.88 -4.64
N GLY A 267 -10.34 -11.03 -4.64
CA GLY A 267 -11.21 -10.24 -3.76
C GLY A 267 -11.20 -8.74 -4.10
N HIS A 268 -11.00 -8.40 -5.37
CA HIS A 268 -10.96 -7.01 -5.84
C HIS A 268 -11.94 -6.81 -7.02
N ALA A 269 -12.31 -5.56 -7.32
CA ALA A 269 -13.25 -5.23 -8.40
C ALA A 269 -12.61 -5.20 -9.81
N MET A 270 -11.29 -5.26 -9.88
CA MET A 270 -10.47 -5.26 -11.09
C MET A 270 -9.41 -6.34 -10.96
N GLY A 271 -9.11 -7.04 -12.06
CA GLY A 271 -7.94 -7.92 -12.09
C GLY A 271 -6.63 -7.13 -12.11
N PRO A 272 -5.50 -7.81 -11.96
CA PRO A 272 -4.24 -7.18 -11.61
C PRO A 272 -3.65 -6.33 -12.75
N LEU A 273 -3.73 -6.76 -14.01
CA LEU A 273 -3.22 -5.95 -15.13
C LEU A 273 -4.15 -4.75 -15.38
N ALA A 274 -5.46 -4.94 -15.30
CA ALA A 274 -6.44 -3.85 -15.39
C ALA A 274 -6.26 -2.82 -14.28
N MET A 275 -5.92 -3.26 -13.07
CA MET A 275 -5.56 -2.39 -11.94
C MET A 275 -4.31 -1.57 -12.25
N GLY A 276 -3.26 -2.18 -12.82
CA GLY A 276 -2.06 -1.46 -13.21
C GLY A 276 -2.30 -0.45 -14.34
N ASP A 277 -3.16 -0.77 -15.31
CA ASP A 277 -3.58 0.19 -16.34
C ASP A 277 -4.38 1.36 -15.76
N LYS A 278 -5.27 1.08 -14.80
CA LYS A 278 -6.07 2.09 -14.11
C LYS A 278 -5.20 3.07 -13.30
N TYR A 279 -4.24 2.55 -12.56
CA TYR A 279 -3.40 3.36 -11.67
C TYR A 279 -2.19 3.97 -12.38
N GLY A 280 -1.87 3.48 -13.57
CA GLY A 280 -0.80 4.00 -14.41
C GLY A 280 0.38 3.02 -14.46
N PRO A 281 0.66 2.40 -15.62
CA PRO A 281 1.79 1.47 -15.77
C PRO A 281 3.15 2.11 -15.43
N THR A 282 3.31 3.39 -15.76
CA THR A 282 4.51 4.18 -15.45
C THR A 282 4.65 4.40 -13.95
N GLU A 283 3.56 4.77 -13.28
CA GLU A 283 3.51 5.02 -11.84
C GLU A 283 3.78 3.75 -11.05
N ILE A 284 3.22 2.60 -11.46
CA ILE A 284 3.50 1.30 -10.83
C ILE A 284 4.95 0.88 -11.00
N LEU A 285 5.54 1.13 -12.19
CA LEU A 285 6.96 0.93 -12.43
C LEU A 285 7.82 1.83 -11.52
N GLU A 286 7.45 3.10 -11.38
CA GLU A 286 8.14 4.06 -10.53
C GLU A 286 8.08 3.66 -9.04
N VAL A 287 6.90 3.23 -8.55
CA VAL A 287 6.73 2.71 -7.19
C VAL A 287 7.74 1.60 -6.92
N LEU A 288 7.79 0.56 -7.76
CA LEU A 288 8.67 -0.59 -7.53
C LEU A 288 10.15 -0.22 -7.64
N PHE A 289 10.51 0.65 -8.58
CA PHE A 289 11.88 1.14 -8.71
C PHE A 289 12.33 1.93 -7.48
N ASN A 290 11.49 2.82 -6.97
CA ASN A 290 11.80 3.64 -5.81
C ASN A 290 11.78 2.81 -4.51
N VAL A 291 10.82 1.90 -4.32
CA VAL A 291 10.82 0.95 -3.20
C VAL A 291 12.07 0.08 -3.22
N GLN A 292 12.48 -0.45 -4.39
CA GLN A 292 13.72 -1.21 -4.52
C GLN A 292 14.95 -0.34 -4.16
N THR A 293 14.94 0.94 -4.52
CA THR A 293 16.02 1.88 -4.18
C THR A 293 16.11 2.15 -2.68
N VAL A 294 14.96 2.28 -2.01
CA VAL A 294 14.87 2.51 -0.56
C VAL A 294 15.36 1.31 0.24
N TYR A 295 14.88 0.11 -0.09
CA TYR A 295 15.15 -1.09 0.70
C TYR A 295 16.34 -1.91 0.22
N GLY A 296 16.78 -1.74 -1.03
CA GLY A 296 17.80 -2.59 -1.66
C GLY A 296 17.38 -4.04 -1.89
N ASP A 297 16.13 -4.41 -1.59
CA ASP A 297 15.66 -5.80 -1.71
C ASP A 297 15.20 -6.12 -3.14
N THR A 298 15.76 -7.18 -3.72
CA THR A 298 15.44 -7.66 -5.06
C THR A 298 14.04 -8.27 -5.17
N ARG A 299 13.32 -8.43 -4.04
CA ARG A 299 11.87 -8.68 -4.01
C ARG A 299 11.11 -7.67 -4.87
N TYR A 300 11.43 -6.39 -4.77
CA TYR A 300 10.68 -5.30 -5.41
C TYR A 300 11.11 -5.04 -6.85
N ARG A 301 12.01 -5.86 -7.43
CA ARG A 301 12.48 -5.61 -8.80
C ARG A 301 11.31 -5.64 -9.79
N PRO A 302 11.14 -4.60 -10.63
CA PRO A 302 10.13 -4.64 -11.68
C PRO A 302 10.42 -5.79 -12.65
N SER A 303 9.39 -6.56 -13.01
CA SER A 303 9.47 -7.58 -14.05
C SER A 303 9.80 -6.94 -15.41
N PRO A 304 10.46 -7.66 -16.34
CA PRO A 304 10.71 -7.14 -17.69
C PRO A 304 9.42 -6.71 -18.41
N TRP A 305 8.31 -7.42 -18.19
CA TRP A 305 7.01 -7.09 -18.76
C TRP A 305 6.52 -5.72 -18.33
N LEU A 306 6.48 -5.49 -17.01
CA LEU A 306 6.10 -4.20 -16.44
C LEU A 306 7.08 -3.10 -16.84
N ARG A 307 8.39 -3.36 -16.76
CA ARG A 307 9.42 -2.37 -17.12
C ARG A 307 9.27 -1.87 -18.55
N ARG A 308 9.06 -2.78 -19.51
CA ARG A 308 8.92 -2.40 -20.92
C ARG A 308 7.62 -1.63 -21.17
N ARG A 309 6.49 -2.14 -20.67
CA ARG A 309 5.18 -1.51 -20.91
C ARG A 309 5.03 -0.18 -20.18
N GLY A 310 5.43 -0.12 -18.91
CA GLY A 310 5.47 1.11 -18.13
C GLY A 310 6.38 2.17 -18.78
N ALA A 311 7.62 1.80 -19.17
CA ALA A 311 8.53 2.77 -19.80
C ALA A 311 8.06 3.27 -21.18
N LEU A 312 7.27 2.47 -21.91
CA LEU A 312 6.72 2.83 -23.21
C LEU A 312 5.32 3.47 -23.13
N GLY A 313 4.74 3.61 -21.93
CA GLY A 313 3.36 4.07 -21.77
C GLY A 313 2.32 3.15 -22.39
N LEU A 314 2.62 1.85 -22.51
CA LEU A 314 1.72 0.84 -23.04
C LEU A 314 0.85 0.25 -21.93
N SER A 315 -0.33 -0.23 -22.33
CA SER A 315 -1.15 -1.06 -21.47
C SER A 315 -0.39 -2.32 -21.04
N LEU A 316 -0.59 -2.75 -19.79
CA LEU A 316 -0.08 -4.01 -19.25
C LEU A 316 -0.69 -5.23 -19.93
N MET A 317 -1.82 -5.05 -20.63
CA MET A 317 -2.48 -6.06 -21.47
C MET A 317 -1.88 -6.18 -22.87
N HIS A 318 -0.97 -5.29 -23.26
CA HIS A 318 -0.36 -5.30 -24.58
C HIS A 318 0.51 -6.55 -24.78
N VAL A 319 0.29 -7.27 -25.88
CA VAL A 319 1.06 -8.48 -26.26
C VAL A 319 1.93 -8.14 -27.47
N GLU A 320 3.18 -8.60 -27.45
CA GLU A 320 4.13 -8.44 -28.54
C GLU A 320 3.70 -9.33 -29.73
N SER A 321 3.86 -8.84 -30.96
CA SER A 321 3.54 -9.56 -32.20
C SER A 321 4.61 -10.56 -32.60
#